data_AF-A0A924DA09-F1
#
_entry.id   AF-A0A924DA09-F1
#
_cell.length_a   1.000
_cell.length_b   1.000
_cell.length_c   1.000
_cell.angle_alpha   90.00
_cell.angle_beta   90.00
_cell.angle_gamma   90.00
#
_symmetry.space_group_name_H-M   'P 1'
#
loop_
_entity.id
_entity.type
_entity.pdbx_description
1 polymer ?
#
loop_
_entity_poly.entity_id
_entity_poly.type
_entity_poly.pdbx_seq_one_letter_code
_entity_poly.pdbx_strand_id
1 'polypeptide(L)'
;MKLARKTTVLFSLLLPVASLAALALGDNGKSARKKTPLAKPVSTGIAKVSYREEIEPFLKANCGGCHTSAKKTSGFSVEATGELFAGGKKFGAKVVLPGKPTKSVIVQYLRGKLQPRMPLGGAAVSEKQIKLVENWITQGAKIDAPVLGYPYLKPTLPKLPTVKNAAWVKNPIDQFALAKMEASSLTPSSPASKVALLRRVYADLIGLPPTPNETTAFLLDKSPEAYSKVVDRLLNDLRYGERWARHWLDLVRFSETHGFENDGVRPRMWRYRDYVIHALNSDKPYDRFLKEQLAGDELYPDNADALIATGY
;
A
#
# COMPACT_ATOMS: atom_id res chain seq x y z
N MET A 1 11.84 32.68 -61.38
CA MET A 1 10.63 32.11 -62.02
C MET A 1 10.05 31.07 -61.08
N LYS A 2 8.74 31.18 -60.78
CA LYS A 2 7.91 30.39 -59.84
C LYS A 2 8.02 30.74 -58.34
N LEU A 3 7.04 31.54 -57.93
CA LEU A 3 6.69 32.03 -56.59
C LEU A 3 6.19 30.90 -55.67
N ALA A 4 6.62 30.98 -54.42
CA ALA A 4 6.04 30.29 -53.27
C ALA A 4 4.74 30.97 -52.81
N ARG A 5 3.70 30.19 -52.49
CA ARG A 5 2.52 30.65 -51.74
C ARG A 5 2.64 30.17 -50.30
N LYS A 6 2.95 31.09 -49.38
CA LYS A 6 2.67 30.97 -47.95
C LYS A 6 1.37 31.72 -47.67
N THR A 7 0.36 31.04 -47.16
CA THR A 7 -0.89 31.65 -46.68
C THR A 7 -0.72 31.97 -45.20
N THR A 8 -0.54 33.25 -44.91
CA THR A 8 -0.63 33.83 -43.57
C THR A 8 -2.09 34.17 -43.31
N VAL A 9 -2.69 33.66 -42.24
CA VAL A 9 -3.98 34.14 -41.72
C VAL A 9 -3.69 35.00 -40.50
N LEU A 10 -3.80 36.31 -40.67
CA LEU A 10 -3.92 37.28 -39.57
C LEU A 10 -5.35 37.23 -39.02
N PHE A 11 -5.50 37.03 -37.72
CA PHE A 11 -6.68 37.46 -36.97
C PHE A 11 -6.22 38.40 -35.87
N SER A 12 -6.61 39.66 -35.99
CA SER A 12 -6.33 40.71 -35.02
C SER A 12 -7.66 41.19 -34.40
N LEU A 13 -7.57 41.59 -33.13
CA LEU A 13 -8.40 42.59 -32.43
C LEU A 13 -9.81 42.16 -31.96
N LEU A 14 -9.98 41.96 -30.64
CA LEU A 14 -10.40 43.00 -29.67
C LEU A 14 -10.94 42.37 -28.37
N LEU A 15 -10.28 42.69 -27.25
CA LEU A 15 -10.82 42.59 -25.89
C LEU A 15 -11.78 43.77 -25.62
N PRO A 16 -12.80 43.57 -24.76
CA PRO A 16 -13.17 44.60 -23.82
C PRO A 16 -12.99 44.12 -22.37
N VAL A 17 -12.29 44.96 -21.63
CA VAL A 17 -12.21 44.97 -20.17
C VAL A 17 -13.52 45.55 -19.65
N ALA A 18 -14.21 44.84 -18.74
CA ALA A 18 -15.27 45.41 -17.92
C ALA A 18 -15.10 44.92 -16.48
N SER A 19 -14.56 45.80 -15.65
CA SER A 19 -14.69 45.74 -14.18
C SER A 19 -16.01 46.38 -13.78
N LEU A 20 -16.78 45.72 -12.92
CA LEU A 20 -17.69 46.42 -12.00
C LEU A 20 -17.84 45.63 -10.71
N ALA A 21 -17.64 46.33 -9.60
CA ALA A 21 -17.67 45.82 -8.24
C ALA A 21 -19.07 45.86 -7.62
N ALA A 22 -19.31 44.86 -6.76
CA ALA A 22 -20.14 44.84 -5.55
C ALA A 22 -21.61 45.29 -5.59
N LEU A 23 -22.51 44.37 -5.19
CA LEU A 23 -23.37 44.58 -4.01
C LEU A 23 -23.80 43.23 -3.42
N ALA A 24 -23.64 43.11 -2.11
CA ALA A 24 -23.99 41.95 -1.30
C ALA A 24 -25.45 42.00 -0.82
N LEU A 25 -26.13 40.87 -0.86
CA LEU A 25 -27.30 40.42 -0.07
C LEU A 25 -27.31 38.89 -0.32
N GLY A 26 -26.98 38.00 0.61
CA GLY A 26 -27.64 37.80 1.88
C GLY A 26 -28.48 36.52 1.79
N ASP A 27 -27.89 35.35 2.04
CA ASP A 27 -28.59 34.29 2.75
C ASP A 27 -27.61 33.37 3.49
N ASN A 28 -27.76 33.34 4.80
CA ASN A 28 -26.88 32.74 5.79
C ASN A 28 -27.49 31.39 6.21
N GLY A 29 -27.66 30.48 5.26
CA GLY A 29 -28.20 29.15 5.48
C GLY A 29 -27.13 28.14 5.91
N LYS A 30 -26.51 28.30 7.09
CA LYS A 30 -25.69 27.24 7.69
C LYS A 30 -26.59 26.09 8.16
N SER A 31 -26.98 25.21 7.24
CA SER A 31 -27.54 23.90 7.60
C SER A 31 -26.41 23.03 8.17
N ALA A 32 -26.22 23.14 9.48
CA ALA A 32 -25.39 22.24 10.25
C ALA A 32 -26.01 20.83 10.17
N ARG A 33 -25.54 20.04 9.21
CA ARG A 33 -25.84 18.61 9.11
C ARG A 33 -25.27 17.94 10.36
N LYS A 34 -26.09 17.82 11.41
CA LYS A 34 -25.79 17.00 12.59
C LYS A 34 -25.43 15.61 12.07
N LYS A 35 -24.16 15.23 12.18
CA LYS A 35 -23.70 13.86 11.98
C LYS A 35 -24.35 13.04 13.08
N THR A 36 -25.52 12.47 12.80
CA THR A 36 -26.11 11.43 13.62
C THR A 36 -25.21 10.21 13.46
N PRO A 37 -24.51 9.75 14.51
CA PRO A 37 -23.72 8.54 14.40
C PRO A 37 -24.68 7.38 14.19
N LEU A 38 -24.55 6.69 13.05
CA LEU A 38 -25.21 5.42 12.79
C LEU A 38 -24.87 4.45 13.91
N ALA A 39 -25.85 4.15 14.76
CA ALA A 39 -25.74 3.13 15.78
C ALA A 39 -25.52 1.77 15.08
N LYS A 40 -24.33 1.21 15.25
CA LYS A 40 -24.04 -0.18 14.87
C LYS A 40 -24.86 -1.13 15.75
N PRO A 41 -25.42 -2.23 15.21
CA PRO A 41 -26.12 -3.22 16.00
C PRO A 41 -25.18 -3.81 17.06
N VAL A 42 -25.70 -3.94 18.28
CA VAL A 42 -24.97 -4.46 19.45
C VAL A 42 -24.79 -5.97 19.28
N SER A 43 -23.57 -6.37 18.90
CA SER A 43 -23.08 -7.74 19.05
C SER A 43 -22.83 -8.00 20.54
N THR A 44 -23.50 -9.01 21.09
CA THR A 44 -23.36 -9.48 22.48
C THR A 44 -22.10 -10.31 22.74
N GLY A 45 -21.16 -10.36 21.79
CA GLY A 45 -19.78 -10.82 22.02
C GLY A 45 -18.83 -9.63 22.18
N ILE A 46 -17.89 -9.71 23.13
CA ILE A 46 -16.77 -8.75 23.22
C ILE A 46 -16.05 -8.78 21.87
N ALA A 47 -16.10 -7.68 21.11
CA ALA A 47 -15.43 -7.56 19.83
C ALA A 47 -13.94 -7.93 19.96
N LYS A 48 -13.39 -8.64 18.97
CA LYS A 48 -11.96 -8.98 18.95
C LYS A 48 -11.14 -7.70 19.05
N VAL A 49 -10.26 -7.60 20.04
CA VAL A 49 -9.38 -6.44 20.25
C VAL A 49 -8.09 -6.65 19.47
N SER A 50 -7.72 -5.69 18.63
CA SER A 50 -6.49 -5.72 17.86
C SER A 50 -5.32 -5.17 18.67
N TYR A 51 -4.24 -5.95 18.84
CA TYR A 51 -3.04 -5.44 19.51
C TYR A 51 -2.45 -4.26 18.74
N ARG A 52 -2.31 -4.38 17.42
CA ARG A 52 -1.56 -3.38 16.62
C ARG A 52 -2.37 -2.12 16.34
N GLU A 53 -3.68 -2.25 16.16
CA GLU A 53 -4.55 -1.12 15.83
C GLU A 53 -5.04 -0.39 17.09
N GLU A 54 -5.20 -1.10 18.23
CA GLU A 54 -5.81 -0.53 19.43
C GLU A 54 -4.89 -0.49 20.65
N ILE A 55 -4.19 -1.58 20.96
CA ILE A 55 -3.36 -1.68 22.19
C ILE A 55 -2.00 -0.99 22.05
N GLU A 56 -1.28 -1.21 20.94
CA GLU A 56 0.04 -0.65 20.69
C GLU A 56 0.02 0.89 20.66
N PRO A 57 -0.92 1.56 19.95
CA PRO A 57 -1.05 3.01 20.02
C PRO A 57 -1.40 3.51 21.42
N PHE A 58 -2.26 2.78 22.15
CA PHE A 58 -2.58 3.09 23.54
C PHE A 58 -1.34 3.05 24.45
N LEU A 59 -0.54 1.97 24.37
CA LEU A 59 0.69 1.82 25.16
C LEU A 59 1.72 2.89 24.81
N LYS A 60 1.92 3.19 23.52
CA LYS A 60 2.84 4.25 23.09
C LYS A 60 2.40 5.61 23.62
N ALA A 61 1.13 5.96 23.50
CA ALA A 61 0.61 7.26 23.92
C ALA A 61 0.65 7.46 25.45
N ASN A 62 0.37 6.43 26.24
CA ASN A 62 0.20 6.56 27.69
C ASN A 62 1.41 6.08 28.51
N CYS A 63 2.29 5.27 27.93
CA CYS A 63 3.42 4.64 28.63
C CYS A 63 4.77 4.90 27.94
N GLY A 64 4.77 5.21 26.64
CA GLY A 64 5.98 5.37 25.81
C GLY A 64 6.87 6.56 26.18
N GLY A 65 6.45 7.48 27.05
CA GLY A 65 7.33 8.54 27.54
C GLY A 65 8.39 8.08 28.55
N CYS A 66 8.14 6.95 29.24
CA CYS A 66 8.97 6.47 30.35
C CYS A 66 9.26 4.96 30.32
N HIS A 67 8.63 4.19 29.44
CA HIS A 67 8.80 2.74 29.32
C HIS A 67 9.24 2.37 27.91
N THR A 68 10.41 2.83 27.51
CA THR A 68 11.04 2.55 26.21
C THR A 68 12.28 1.70 26.39
N SER A 69 12.85 1.20 25.28
CA SER A 69 14.11 0.46 25.31
C SER A 69 15.27 1.33 25.81
N ALA A 70 15.24 2.64 25.48
CA ALA A 70 16.23 3.62 25.92
C ALA A 70 16.01 4.09 27.37
N LYS A 71 14.75 4.19 27.81
CA LYS A 71 14.37 4.65 29.15
C LYS A 71 13.45 3.62 29.79
N LYS A 72 14.06 2.63 30.46
CA LYS A 72 13.37 1.52 31.12
C LYS A 72 13.03 1.85 32.58
N THR A 73 12.12 2.80 32.83
CA THR A 73 11.70 3.09 34.21
C THR A 73 11.16 1.80 34.87
N SER A 74 11.67 1.49 36.07
CA SER A 74 11.40 0.22 36.78
C SER A 74 11.79 -1.05 36.01
N GLY A 75 12.67 -0.94 35.02
CA GLY A 75 13.16 -2.04 34.20
C GLY A 75 12.17 -2.55 33.15
N PHE A 76 11.08 -1.81 32.86
CA PHE A 76 10.00 -2.24 31.97
C PHE A 76 9.94 -1.40 30.68
N SER A 77 9.62 -2.04 29.55
CA SER A 77 9.42 -1.42 28.24
C SER A 77 8.14 -1.93 27.57
N VAL A 78 7.46 -1.04 26.84
CA VAL A 78 6.29 -1.36 26.00
C VAL A 78 6.62 -1.44 24.51
N GLU A 79 7.86 -1.16 24.11
CA GLU A 79 8.27 -1.14 22.69
C GLU A 79 8.42 -2.55 22.11
N ALA A 80 9.08 -3.45 22.85
CA ALA A 80 9.26 -4.83 22.45
C ALA A 80 8.18 -5.70 23.09
N THR A 81 7.48 -6.50 22.30
CA THR A 81 6.42 -7.40 22.81
C THR A 81 6.97 -8.39 23.83
N GLY A 82 8.19 -8.92 23.61
CA GLY A 82 8.85 -9.79 24.59
C GLY A 82 9.02 -9.14 25.96
N GLU A 83 9.42 -7.86 26.00
CA GLU A 83 9.59 -7.09 27.24
C GLU A 83 8.23 -6.73 27.89
N LEU A 84 7.20 -6.47 27.07
CA LEU A 84 5.83 -6.23 27.53
C LEU A 84 5.29 -7.42 28.34
N PHE A 85 5.54 -8.67 27.90
CA PHE A 85 5.09 -9.87 28.61
C PHE A 85 6.00 -10.26 29.76
N ALA A 86 7.33 -10.19 29.57
CA ALA A 86 8.32 -10.60 30.57
C ALA A 86 8.33 -9.68 31.80
N GLY A 87 8.05 -8.39 31.60
CA GLY A 87 8.09 -7.40 32.67
C GLY A 87 9.51 -6.92 33.01
N GLY A 88 9.62 -6.07 34.04
CA GLY A 88 10.89 -5.51 34.49
C GLY A 88 11.51 -6.23 35.69
N LYS A 89 12.84 -6.07 35.84
CA LYS A 89 13.67 -6.71 36.90
C LYS A 89 13.11 -6.53 38.33
N LYS A 90 12.38 -5.43 38.59
CA LYS A 90 11.83 -5.10 39.91
C LYS A 90 10.57 -5.91 40.28
N PHE A 91 9.81 -6.41 39.31
CA PHE A 91 8.52 -7.06 39.58
C PHE A 91 8.50 -8.56 39.37
N GLY A 92 9.53 -9.17 38.77
CA GLY A 92 9.73 -10.63 38.70
C GLY A 92 8.56 -11.45 38.11
N ALA A 93 7.46 -10.81 37.75
CA ALA A 93 6.16 -11.37 37.47
C ALA A 93 5.68 -10.81 36.13
N LYS A 94 5.15 -11.71 35.31
CA LYS A 94 4.61 -11.43 33.99
C LYS A 94 3.66 -10.23 34.06
N VAL A 95 4.05 -9.11 33.45
CA VAL A 95 3.30 -7.84 33.53
C VAL A 95 1.93 -7.97 32.87
N VAL A 96 1.87 -8.79 31.82
CA VAL A 96 0.66 -9.20 31.13
C VAL A 96 0.49 -10.71 31.33
N LEU A 97 -0.61 -11.12 31.96
CA LEU A 97 -0.99 -12.53 32.12
C LEU A 97 -2.16 -12.87 31.19
N PRO A 98 -1.92 -13.57 30.06
CA PRO A 98 -2.97 -14.02 29.15
C PRO A 98 -4.15 -14.67 29.89
N GLY A 99 -5.36 -14.22 29.59
CA GLY A 99 -6.62 -14.69 30.18
C GLY A 99 -6.90 -14.22 31.61
N LYS A 100 -5.99 -13.45 32.24
CA LYS A 100 -6.10 -13.06 33.66
C LYS A 100 -5.94 -11.54 33.83
N PRO A 101 -6.90 -10.71 33.36
CA PRO A 101 -6.79 -9.25 33.38
C PRO A 101 -6.58 -8.69 34.79
N THR A 102 -7.37 -9.13 35.78
CA THR A 102 -7.30 -8.61 37.17
C THR A 102 -6.01 -8.98 37.90
N LYS A 103 -5.35 -10.08 37.49
CA LYS A 103 -4.07 -10.52 38.03
C LYS A 103 -2.88 -9.94 37.27
N SER A 104 -3.11 -9.29 36.12
CA SER A 104 -2.05 -8.69 35.31
C SER A 104 -1.59 -7.38 35.97
N VAL A 105 -0.28 -7.27 36.20
CA VAL A 105 0.33 -6.11 36.89
C VAL A 105 0.03 -4.80 36.16
N ILE A 106 0.01 -4.82 34.83
CA ILE A 106 -0.34 -3.63 34.03
C ILE A 106 -1.72 -3.08 34.41
N VAL A 107 -2.73 -3.94 34.54
CA VAL A 107 -4.10 -3.53 34.90
C VAL A 107 -4.14 -3.02 36.34
N GLN A 108 -3.40 -3.66 37.26
CA GLN A 108 -3.36 -3.22 38.66
C GLN A 108 -2.76 -1.82 38.82
N TYR A 109 -1.74 -1.47 38.03
CA TYR A 109 -1.18 -0.11 37.99
C TYR A 109 -2.13 0.91 37.35
N LEU A 110 -2.82 0.56 36.25
CA LEU A 110 -3.81 1.44 35.62
C LEU A 110 -5.00 1.72 36.55
N ARG A 111 -5.42 0.70 37.32
CA ARG A 111 -6.50 0.79 38.33
C ARG A 111 -6.07 1.43 39.65
N GLY A 112 -4.78 1.74 39.83
CA GLY A 112 -4.23 2.29 41.08
C GLY A 112 -4.23 1.32 42.27
N LYS A 113 -4.37 0.01 42.03
CA LYS A 113 -4.24 -1.03 43.07
C LYS A 113 -2.80 -1.20 43.51
N LEU A 114 -1.86 -0.99 42.58
CA LEU A 114 -0.43 -0.89 42.87
C LEU A 114 0.00 0.57 42.74
N GLN A 115 1.00 0.94 43.56
CA GLN A 115 1.52 2.31 43.63
C GLN A 115 2.97 2.40 43.11
N PRO A 116 3.33 3.54 42.49
CA PRO A 116 2.44 4.65 42.15
C PRO A 116 1.51 4.30 40.97
N ARG A 117 0.28 4.84 40.97
CA ARG A 117 -0.66 4.69 39.83
C ARG A 117 0.00 5.13 38.53
N MET A 118 -0.18 4.34 37.46
CA MET A 118 0.26 4.70 36.12
C MET A 118 -0.89 5.25 35.26
N PRO A 119 -0.65 6.21 34.36
CA PRO A 119 0.60 6.96 34.15
C PRO A 119 0.98 7.86 35.35
N LEU A 120 2.26 7.88 35.71
CA LEU A 120 2.79 8.65 36.85
C LEU A 120 2.74 10.15 36.55
N GLY A 121 2.16 10.94 37.47
CA GLY A 121 2.08 12.40 37.35
C GLY A 121 1.20 12.91 36.20
N GLY A 122 0.56 12.01 35.45
CA GLY A 122 -0.35 12.34 34.34
C GLY A 122 -1.81 12.00 34.65
N ALA A 123 -2.70 12.40 33.74
CA ALA A 123 -4.11 12.05 33.81
C ALA A 123 -4.30 10.53 33.90
N ALA A 124 -5.32 10.09 34.65
CA ALA A 124 -5.70 8.69 34.64
C ALA A 124 -6.21 8.30 33.25
N VAL A 125 -5.83 7.09 32.81
CA VAL A 125 -6.44 6.51 31.60
C VAL A 125 -7.93 6.32 31.85
N SER A 126 -8.73 6.56 30.82
CA SER A 126 -10.19 6.45 30.93
C SER A 126 -10.62 5.01 31.21
N GLU A 127 -11.79 4.85 31.82
CA GLU A 127 -12.38 3.53 32.08
C GLU A 127 -12.54 2.69 30.80
N LYS A 128 -12.82 3.34 29.68
CA LYS A 128 -12.89 2.72 28.36
C LYS A 128 -11.54 2.14 27.92
N GLN A 129 -10.44 2.86 28.16
CA GLN A 129 -9.10 2.40 27.82
C GLN A 129 -8.64 1.27 28.75
N ILE A 130 -8.99 1.31 30.04
CA ILE A 130 -8.68 0.18 30.93
C ILE A 130 -9.44 -1.07 30.49
N LYS A 131 -10.74 -0.94 30.16
CA LYS A 131 -11.54 -2.05 29.61
C LYS A 131 -10.98 -2.58 28.29
N LEU A 132 -10.42 -1.73 27.42
CA LEU A 132 -9.75 -2.16 26.19
C LEU A 132 -8.59 -3.13 26.50
N VAL A 133 -7.72 -2.75 27.45
CA VAL A 133 -6.59 -3.59 27.90
C VAL A 133 -7.10 -4.86 28.57
N GLU A 134 -8.09 -4.77 29.46
CA GLU A 134 -8.68 -5.93 30.14
C GLU A 134 -9.30 -6.92 29.14
N ASN A 135 -10.01 -6.44 28.12
CA ASN A 135 -10.60 -7.26 27.07
C ASN A 135 -9.53 -7.94 26.22
N TRP A 136 -8.49 -7.22 25.80
CA TRP A 136 -7.36 -7.80 25.08
C TRP A 136 -6.69 -8.92 25.88
N ILE A 137 -6.45 -8.70 27.18
CA ILE A 137 -5.86 -9.70 28.06
C ILE A 137 -6.80 -10.90 28.22
N THR A 138 -8.10 -10.67 28.38
CA THR A 138 -9.13 -11.72 28.46
C THR A 138 -9.13 -12.60 27.20
N GLN A 139 -8.90 -12.00 26.02
CA GLN A 139 -8.76 -12.69 24.74
C GLN A 139 -7.40 -13.40 24.54
N GLY A 140 -6.61 -13.52 25.61
CA GLY A 140 -5.33 -14.20 25.63
C GLY A 140 -4.14 -13.31 25.32
N ALA A 141 -4.31 -11.98 25.35
CA ALA A 141 -3.25 -10.99 25.10
C ALA A 141 -2.46 -11.27 23.81
N LYS A 142 -3.14 -11.72 22.76
CA LYS A 142 -2.48 -12.10 21.51
C LYS A 142 -1.95 -10.85 20.80
N ILE A 143 -0.72 -10.94 20.32
CA ILE A 143 -0.17 -9.96 19.37
C ILE A 143 -0.68 -10.40 18.00
N ASP A 144 -1.57 -9.61 17.39
CA ASP A 144 -1.98 -9.90 16.03
C ASP A 144 -0.75 -9.87 15.10
N ALA A 145 -0.82 -10.70 14.06
CA ALA A 145 0.20 -10.69 13.01
C ALA A 145 0.46 -9.24 12.58
N PRO A 146 1.73 -8.85 12.34
CA PRO A 146 2.08 -7.59 11.69
C PRO A 146 0.99 -7.15 10.71
N VAL A 147 0.47 -5.93 10.92
CA VAL A 147 -0.34 -5.26 9.91
C VAL A 147 0.47 -5.34 8.62
N LEU A 148 -0.18 -5.76 7.53
CA LEU A 148 0.39 -5.89 6.17
C LEU A 148 1.54 -4.89 5.99
N GLY A 149 2.79 -5.39 5.98
CA GLY A 149 3.97 -4.52 6.02
C GLY A 149 5.26 -5.14 6.56
N TYR A 150 5.22 -6.31 7.23
CA TYR A 150 6.44 -7.11 7.43
C TYR A 150 6.60 -8.10 6.26
N PRO A 151 7.66 -7.97 5.44
CA PRO A 151 7.80 -8.72 4.18
C PRO A 151 8.03 -10.24 4.35
N TYR A 152 8.18 -10.72 5.59
CA TYR A 152 8.56 -12.10 5.89
C TYR A 152 7.39 -13.00 6.35
N LEU A 153 6.16 -12.48 6.40
CA LEU A 153 5.01 -13.33 6.69
C LEU A 153 4.50 -13.95 5.40
N LYS A 154 4.39 -15.28 5.39
CA LYS A 154 3.72 -16.00 4.31
C LYS A 154 2.29 -15.44 4.17
N PRO A 155 1.90 -14.88 3.02
CA PRO A 155 0.53 -14.45 2.79
C PRO A 155 -0.42 -15.62 3.02
N THR A 156 -1.49 -15.38 3.76
CA THR A 156 -2.59 -16.34 3.89
C THR A 156 -3.71 -15.89 2.97
N LEU A 157 -4.37 -16.86 2.32
CA LEU A 157 -5.52 -16.57 1.47
C LEU A 157 -6.64 -15.97 2.33
N PRO A 158 -7.03 -14.71 2.11
CA PRO A 158 -8.13 -14.11 2.85
C PRO A 158 -9.44 -14.81 2.50
N LYS A 159 -10.35 -14.88 3.48
CA LYS A 159 -11.72 -15.35 3.23
C LYS A 159 -12.39 -14.37 2.25
N LEU A 160 -13.00 -14.93 1.20
CA LEU A 160 -13.72 -14.14 0.21
C LEU A 160 -14.94 -13.44 0.87
N PRO A 161 -15.15 -12.14 0.63
CA PRO A 161 -16.27 -11.41 1.18
C PRO A 161 -17.56 -11.78 0.45
N THR A 162 -18.67 -11.86 1.20
CA THR A 162 -19.99 -12.00 0.60
C THR A 162 -20.42 -10.67 -0.03
N VAL A 163 -20.95 -10.74 -1.26
CA VAL A 163 -21.42 -9.59 -2.03
C VAL A 163 -22.88 -9.77 -2.42
N LYS A 164 -23.60 -8.67 -2.62
CA LYS A 164 -25.01 -8.70 -3.04
C LYS A 164 -25.14 -9.02 -4.52
N ASN A 165 -24.34 -8.40 -5.38
CA ASN A 165 -24.39 -8.61 -6.82
C ASN A 165 -23.40 -9.69 -7.30
N ALA A 166 -23.66 -10.95 -6.95
CA ALA A 166 -22.80 -12.07 -7.33
C ALA A 166 -22.67 -12.26 -8.86
N ALA A 167 -23.66 -11.85 -9.65
CA ALA A 167 -23.63 -11.98 -11.11
C ALA A 167 -22.60 -11.07 -11.81
N TRP A 168 -22.14 -10.01 -11.14
CA TRP A 168 -21.10 -9.11 -11.66
C TRP A 168 -19.67 -9.67 -11.48
N VAL A 169 -19.50 -10.60 -10.53
CA VAL A 169 -18.20 -11.16 -10.16
C VAL A 169 -17.72 -12.13 -11.23
N LYS A 170 -16.55 -11.85 -11.83
CA LYS A 170 -15.91 -12.75 -12.81
C LYS A 170 -14.77 -13.56 -12.18
N ASN A 171 -14.09 -12.99 -11.19
CA ASN A 171 -12.99 -13.64 -10.49
C ASN A 171 -13.01 -13.29 -8.97
N PRO A 172 -12.21 -13.97 -8.13
CA PRO A 172 -12.20 -13.70 -6.69
C PRO A 172 -11.78 -12.28 -6.28
N ILE A 173 -10.98 -11.56 -7.09
CA ILE A 173 -10.57 -10.18 -6.82
C ILE A 173 -11.77 -9.23 -6.91
N ASP A 174 -12.68 -9.49 -7.86
CA ASP A 174 -13.90 -8.69 -8.04
C ASP A 174 -14.78 -8.70 -6.78
N GLN A 175 -14.77 -9.78 -5.99
CA GLN A 175 -15.54 -9.84 -4.73
C GLN A 175 -15.01 -8.82 -3.71
N PHE A 176 -13.70 -8.68 -3.59
CA PHE A 176 -13.09 -7.69 -2.69
C PHE A 176 -13.42 -6.26 -3.12
N ALA A 177 -13.32 -5.96 -4.42
CA ALA A 177 -13.68 -4.66 -4.96
C ALA A 177 -15.18 -4.36 -4.76
N LEU A 178 -16.05 -5.31 -5.12
CA LEU A 178 -17.49 -5.15 -5.02
C LEU A 178 -17.98 -5.02 -3.58
N ALA A 179 -17.45 -5.82 -2.64
CA ALA A 179 -17.80 -5.69 -1.23
C ALA A 179 -17.49 -4.30 -0.70
N LYS A 180 -16.34 -3.71 -1.09
CA LYS A 180 -15.98 -2.36 -0.69
C LYS A 180 -16.88 -1.29 -1.32
N MET A 181 -17.22 -1.45 -2.60
CA MET A 181 -18.18 -0.58 -3.30
C MET A 181 -19.57 -0.63 -2.65
N GLU A 182 -20.12 -1.82 -2.44
CA GLU A 182 -21.44 -2.02 -1.81
C GLU A 182 -21.50 -1.47 -0.38
N ALA A 183 -20.45 -1.67 0.42
CA ALA A 183 -20.35 -1.09 1.77
C ALA A 183 -20.29 0.45 1.76
N SER A 184 -19.90 1.03 0.63
CA SER A 184 -19.81 2.47 0.41
C SER A 184 -21.00 3.01 -0.40
N SER A 185 -22.03 2.17 -0.65
CA SER A 185 -23.18 2.49 -1.49
C SER A 185 -22.83 2.92 -2.91
N LEU A 186 -21.73 2.40 -3.46
CA LEU A 186 -21.28 2.60 -4.83
C LEU A 186 -21.66 1.41 -5.71
N THR A 187 -21.90 1.68 -6.99
CA THR A 187 -22.15 0.67 -8.01
C THR A 187 -20.99 0.62 -9.02
N PRO A 188 -20.66 -0.55 -9.59
CA PRO A 188 -19.65 -0.62 -10.64
C PRO A 188 -20.00 0.24 -11.85
N SER A 189 -18.99 0.86 -12.47
CA SER A 189 -19.13 1.58 -13.72
C SER A 189 -19.39 0.63 -14.89
N SER A 190 -19.99 1.14 -15.96
CA SER A 190 -20.12 0.40 -17.22
C SER A 190 -18.73 0.04 -17.80
N PRO A 191 -18.61 -1.09 -18.53
CA PRO A 191 -17.37 -1.45 -19.20
C PRO A 191 -16.89 -0.36 -20.16
N ALA A 192 -15.57 -0.16 -20.23
CA ALA A 192 -14.98 0.75 -21.21
C ALA A 192 -15.22 0.24 -22.65
N SER A 193 -15.24 1.17 -23.61
CA SER A 193 -15.35 0.81 -25.02
C SER A 193 -14.15 -0.04 -25.48
N LYS A 194 -14.34 -0.88 -26.51
CA LYS A 194 -13.26 -1.70 -27.08
C LYS A 194 -12.01 -0.86 -27.42
N VAL A 195 -12.21 0.29 -28.07
CA VAL A 195 -11.10 1.19 -28.44
C VAL A 195 -10.37 1.72 -27.20
N ALA A 196 -11.09 2.09 -26.14
CA ALA A 196 -10.48 2.55 -24.90
C ALA A 196 -9.68 1.44 -24.21
N LEU A 197 -10.23 0.22 -24.16
CA LEU A 197 -9.53 -0.95 -23.60
C LEU A 197 -8.25 -1.25 -24.36
N LEU A 198 -8.30 -1.23 -25.70
CA LEU A 198 -7.14 -1.47 -26.55
C LEU A 198 -6.03 -0.43 -26.29
N ARG A 199 -6.39 0.86 -26.27
CA ARG A 199 -5.40 1.93 -26.02
C ARG A 199 -4.75 1.82 -24.65
N ARG A 200 -5.52 1.48 -23.62
CA ARG A 200 -5.02 1.32 -22.24
C ARG A 200 -4.03 0.17 -22.14
N VAL A 201 -4.41 -1.02 -22.61
CA VAL A 201 -3.53 -2.20 -22.50
C VAL A 201 -2.21 -2.03 -23.26
N TYR A 202 -2.25 -1.35 -24.41
CA TYR A 202 -1.05 -1.00 -25.17
C TYR A 202 -0.13 -0.03 -24.42
N ALA A 203 -0.69 1.05 -23.86
CA ALA A 203 0.06 2.01 -23.07
C ALA A 203 0.63 1.40 -21.79
N ASP A 204 -0.10 0.49 -21.15
CA ASP A 204 0.30 -0.17 -19.92
C ASP A 204 1.42 -1.19 -20.17
N LEU A 205 1.25 -2.08 -21.16
CA LEU A 205 2.18 -3.20 -21.38
C LEU A 205 3.43 -2.80 -22.15
N ILE A 206 3.30 -2.01 -23.21
CA ILE A 206 4.46 -1.68 -24.08
C ILE A 206 4.70 -0.17 -24.23
N GLY A 207 3.86 0.69 -23.67
CA GLY A 207 4.05 2.14 -23.67
C GLY A 207 3.80 2.85 -25.01
N LEU A 208 3.35 2.13 -26.04
CA LEU A 208 3.08 2.67 -27.38
C LEU A 208 1.60 2.51 -27.73
N PRO A 209 1.01 3.42 -28.53
CA PRO A 209 -0.37 3.25 -28.99
C PRO A 209 -0.49 2.09 -30.01
N PRO A 210 -1.68 1.47 -30.13
CA PRO A 210 -1.93 0.49 -31.20
C PRO A 210 -1.88 1.16 -32.58
N THR A 211 -1.42 0.42 -33.58
CA THR A 211 -1.50 0.86 -34.97
C THR A 211 -2.95 0.84 -35.49
N PRO A 212 -3.26 1.56 -36.58
CA PRO A 212 -4.58 1.49 -37.21
C PRO A 212 -5.00 0.07 -37.61
N ASN A 213 -4.06 -0.74 -38.10
CA ASN A 213 -4.32 -2.12 -38.50
C ASN A 213 -4.63 -3.01 -37.30
N GLU A 214 -3.86 -2.92 -36.22
CA GLU A 214 -4.13 -3.66 -34.98
C GLU A 214 -5.47 -3.25 -34.35
N THR A 215 -5.80 -1.96 -34.41
CA THR A 215 -7.10 -1.46 -33.96
C THR A 215 -8.23 -2.06 -34.77
N THR A 216 -8.11 -2.05 -36.10
CA THR A 216 -9.11 -2.63 -37.00
C THR A 216 -9.27 -4.13 -36.76
N ALA A 217 -8.17 -4.87 -36.66
CA ALA A 217 -8.19 -6.31 -36.36
C ALA A 217 -8.92 -6.62 -35.04
N PHE A 218 -8.63 -5.88 -33.97
CA PHE A 218 -9.29 -6.07 -32.67
C PHE A 218 -10.79 -5.72 -32.69
N LEU A 219 -11.19 -4.70 -33.46
CA LEU A 219 -12.60 -4.32 -33.58
C LEU A 219 -13.40 -5.33 -34.41
N LEU A 220 -12.78 -5.95 -35.40
CA LEU A 220 -13.36 -7.00 -36.23
C LEU A 220 -13.44 -8.35 -35.49
N ASP A 221 -12.50 -8.64 -34.59
CA ASP A 221 -12.56 -9.85 -33.77
C ASP A 221 -13.73 -9.80 -32.77
N LYS A 222 -14.74 -10.67 -33.00
CA LYS A 222 -15.92 -10.83 -32.13
C LYS A 222 -15.81 -12.02 -31.19
N SER A 223 -14.69 -12.75 -31.20
CA SER A 223 -14.48 -13.87 -30.30
C SER A 223 -14.45 -13.41 -28.83
N PRO A 224 -14.92 -14.24 -27.89
CA PRO A 224 -14.82 -13.93 -26.47
C PRO A 224 -13.36 -13.73 -26.00
N GLU A 225 -12.39 -14.31 -26.71
CA GLU A 225 -10.95 -14.25 -26.43
C GLU A 225 -10.25 -13.07 -27.13
N ALA A 226 -10.97 -12.22 -27.87
CA ALA A 226 -10.35 -11.14 -28.64
C ALA A 226 -9.42 -10.25 -27.79
N TYR A 227 -9.80 -9.98 -26.53
CA TYR A 227 -9.00 -9.16 -25.62
C TYR A 227 -7.79 -9.91 -25.05
N SER A 228 -7.95 -11.17 -24.64
CA SER A 228 -6.84 -11.97 -24.10
C SER A 228 -5.77 -12.21 -25.17
N LYS A 229 -6.15 -12.48 -26.43
CA LYS A 229 -5.20 -12.59 -27.55
C LYS A 229 -4.33 -11.35 -27.72
N VAL A 230 -4.90 -10.15 -27.52
CA VAL A 230 -4.13 -8.90 -27.57
C VAL A 230 -3.18 -8.82 -26.38
N VAL A 231 -3.65 -9.12 -25.16
CA VAL A 231 -2.82 -9.13 -23.95
C VAL A 231 -1.64 -10.10 -24.12
N ASP A 232 -1.91 -11.34 -24.51
CA ASP A 232 -0.89 -12.38 -24.68
C ASP A 232 0.16 -11.98 -25.73
N ARG A 233 -0.28 -11.40 -26.85
CA ARG A 233 0.65 -10.91 -27.87
C ARG A 233 1.53 -9.77 -27.33
N LEU A 234 0.97 -8.85 -26.55
CA LEU A 234 1.71 -7.72 -25.98
C LEU A 234 2.69 -8.16 -24.88
N LEU A 235 2.31 -9.16 -24.07
CA LEU A 235 3.21 -9.75 -23.07
C LEU A 235 4.39 -10.49 -23.73
N ASN A 236 4.19 -11.06 -24.92
CA ASN A 236 5.24 -11.69 -25.71
C ASN A 236 6.04 -10.71 -26.60
N ASP A 237 5.72 -9.41 -26.58
CA ASP A 237 6.44 -8.39 -27.35
C ASP A 237 7.70 -7.96 -26.60
N LEU A 238 8.87 -7.90 -27.26
CA LEU A 238 10.13 -7.52 -26.59
C LEU A 238 10.09 -6.14 -25.92
N ARG A 239 9.22 -5.24 -26.41
CA ARG A 239 9.01 -3.91 -25.82
C ARG A 239 8.34 -3.96 -24.45
N TYR A 240 7.74 -5.07 -24.07
CA TYR A 240 7.21 -5.29 -22.71
C TYR A 240 8.32 -5.15 -21.67
N GLY A 241 9.42 -5.89 -21.84
CA GLY A 241 10.59 -5.82 -20.97
C GLY A 241 11.20 -4.43 -20.94
N GLU A 242 11.32 -3.75 -22.08
CA GLU A 242 11.79 -2.36 -22.15
C GLU A 242 10.90 -1.41 -21.35
N ARG A 243 9.56 -1.55 -21.49
CA ARG A 243 8.58 -0.71 -20.81
C ARG A 243 8.67 -0.89 -19.29
N TRP A 244 8.69 -2.14 -18.83
CA TRP A 244 8.61 -2.52 -17.42
C TRP A 244 9.94 -2.43 -16.69
N ALA A 245 11.06 -2.68 -17.37
CA ALA A 245 12.40 -2.57 -16.77
C ALA A 245 12.65 -1.17 -16.22
N ARG A 246 12.12 -0.11 -16.86
CA ARG A 246 12.24 1.27 -16.38
C ARG A 246 11.77 1.44 -14.93
N HIS A 247 10.70 0.76 -14.52
CA HIS A 247 10.22 0.84 -13.14
C HIS A 247 11.20 0.25 -12.12
N TRP A 248 11.86 -0.86 -12.50
CA TRP A 248 12.91 -1.45 -11.67
C TRP A 248 14.16 -0.57 -11.66
N LEU A 249 14.60 -0.13 -12.84
CA LEU A 249 15.78 0.71 -13.02
C LEU A 249 15.65 2.06 -12.28
N ASP A 250 14.45 2.64 -12.24
CA ASP A 250 14.16 3.82 -11.43
C ASP A 250 14.32 3.53 -9.92
N LEU A 251 13.83 2.39 -9.45
CA LEU A 251 13.89 1.98 -8.04
C LEU A 251 15.33 1.80 -7.57
N VAL A 252 16.16 1.16 -8.38
CA VAL A 252 17.57 0.94 -8.08
C VAL A 252 18.45 2.15 -8.43
N ARG A 253 17.86 3.22 -8.99
CA ARG A 253 18.52 4.47 -9.40
C ARG A 253 19.60 4.26 -10.47
N PHE A 254 19.27 3.44 -11.46
CA PHE A 254 20.14 3.12 -12.58
C PHE A 254 20.67 4.39 -13.25
N SER A 255 21.99 4.41 -13.48
CA SER A 255 22.65 5.42 -14.29
C SER A 255 23.85 4.80 -15.00
N GLU A 256 24.08 5.25 -16.24
CA GLU A 256 25.29 4.94 -17.00
C GLU A 256 26.43 5.89 -16.65
N THR A 257 26.24 6.77 -15.68
CA THR A 257 27.25 7.67 -15.13
C THR A 257 27.24 7.68 -13.60
N HIS A 258 28.24 8.28 -12.98
CA HIS A 258 28.33 8.43 -11.53
C HIS A 258 27.38 9.50 -10.97
N GLY A 259 26.94 10.46 -11.79
CA GLY A 259 26.02 11.51 -11.36
C GLY A 259 26.71 12.60 -10.54
N PHE A 260 26.07 13.00 -9.43
CA PHE A 260 26.41 14.17 -8.60
C PHE A 260 27.92 14.33 -8.30
N GLU A 261 28.41 15.57 -8.37
CA GLU A 261 29.79 16.06 -8.12
C GLU A 261 30.92 15.52 -9.02
N ASN A 262 30.86 14.27 -9.47
CA ASN A 262 31.83 13.72 -10.41
C ASN A 262 31.15 12.77 -11.41
N ASP A 263 30.68 13.31 -12.53
CA ASP A 263 29.84 12.61 -13.52
C ASP A 263 30.66 11.79 -14.53
N GLY A 264 31.42 10.81 -14.04
CA GLY A 264 32.17 9.90 -14.89
C GLY A 264 31.27 8.83 -15.52
N VAL A 265 31.59 8.41 -16.74
CA VAL A 265 30.87 7.32 -17.44
C VAL A 265 31.17 5.97 -16.77
N ARG A 266 30.14 5.15 -16.61
CA ARG A 266 30.23 3.75 -16.17
C ARG A 266 30.07 2.83 -17.40
N PRO A 267 31.16 2.49 -18.12
CA PRO A 267 31.10 1.97 -19.50
C PRO A 267 30.42 0.60 -19.66
N ARG A 268 30.20 -0.15 -18.58
CA ARG A 268 29.60 -1.49 -18.61
C ARG A 268 28.19 -1.55 -18.02
N MET A 269 27.62 -0.43 -17.57
CA MET A 269 26.34 -0.44 -16.86
C MET A 269 25.14 -0.81 -17.73
N TRP A 270 25.21 -0.54 -19.03
CA TRP A 270 24.19 -0.96 -19.99
C TRP A 270 23.87 -2.46 -19.92
N ARG A 271 24.85 -3.29 -19.52
CA ARG A 271 24.65 -4.75 -19.35
C ARG A 271 23.63 -5.08 -18.27
N TYR A 272 23.64 -4.33 -17.16
CA TYR A 272 22.66 -4.50 -16.10
C TYR A 272 21.26 -4.09 -16.57
N ARG A 273 21.13 -2.97 -17.30
CA ARG A 273 19.86 -2.57 -17.94
C ARG A 273 19.32 -3.70 -18.83
N ASP A 274 20.16 -4.21 -19.73
CA ASP A 274 19.76 -5.24 -20.68
C ASP A 274 19.42 -6.56 -19.96
N TYR A 275 20.15 -6.91 -18.90
CA TYR A 275 19.81 -8.03 -18.03
C TYR A 275 18.40 -7.89 -17.41
N VAL A 276 18.03 -6.72 -16.88
CA VAL A 276 16.68 -6.50 -16.32
C VAL A 276 15.61 -6.61 -17.39
N ILE A 277 15.85 -6.06 -18.60
CA ILE A 277 14.94 -6.17 -19.74
C ILE A 277 14.75 -7.65 -20.13
N HIS A 278 15.83 -8.41 -20.26
CA HIS A 278 15.78 -9.82 -20.60
C HIS A 278 15.11 -10.67 -19.51
N ALA A 279 15.36 -10.37 -18.23
CA ALA A 279 14.71 -11.07 -17.12
C ALA A 279 13.18 -10.92 -17.17
N LEU A 280 12.67 -9.74 -17.53
CA LEU A 280 11.23 -9.51 -17.69
C LEU A 280 10.66 -10.19 -18.95
N ASN A 281 11.34 -10.09 -20.09
CA ASN A 281 10.88 -10.71 -21.34
C ASN A 281 10.91 -12.24 -21.32
N SER A 282 11.78 -12.84 -20.49
CA SER A 282 11.87 -14.30 -20.32
C SER A 282 11.01 -14.84 -19.19
N ASP A 283 10.17 -13.99 -18.56
CA ASP A 283 9.37 -14.35 -17.38
C ASP A 283 10.20 -15.02 -16.27
N LYS A 284 11.39 -14.45 -16.00
CA LYS A 284 12.30 -15.00 -15.00
C LYS A 284 11.60 -15.04 -13.64
N PRO A 285 11.61 -16.19 -12.93
CA PRO A 285 11.01 -16.29 -11.61
C PRO A 285 11.52 -15.19 -10.67
N TYR A 286 10.61 -14.50 -9.99
CA TYR A 286 10.94 -13.33 -9.18
C TYR A 286 11.95 -13.66 -8.06
N ASP A 287 11.87 -14.86 -7.46
CA ASP A 287 12.82 -15.28 -6.44
C ASP A 287 14.22 -15.51 -7.01
N ARG A 288 14.33 -16.02 -8.24
CA ARG A 288 15.59 -16.16 -8.98
C ARG A 288 16.17 -14.78 -9.29
N PHE A 289 15.36 -13.88 -9.83
CA PHE A 289 15.76 -12.51 -10.15
C PHE A 289 16.29 -11.75 -8.93
N LEU A 290 15.67 -11.93 -7.75
CA LEU A 290 16.16 -11.33 -6.50
C LEU A 290 17.46 -11.95 -6.00
N LYS A 291 17.58 -13.29 -6.02
CA LYS A 291 18.81 -13.98 -5.62
C LYS A 291 20.01 -13.56 -6.46
N GLU A 292 19.83 -13.45 -7.78
CA GLU A 292 20.87 -13.00 -8.70
C GLU A 292 21.34 -11.57 -8.43
N GLN A 293 20.47 -10.70 -7.91
CA GLN A 293 20.87 -9.34 -7.55
C GLN A 293 21.56 -9.24 -6.19
N LEU A 294 21.22 -10.11 -5.25
CA LEU A 294 21.77 -10.07 -3.89
C LEU A 294 23.10 -10.82 -3.75
N ALA A 295 23.26 -11.93 -4.48
CA ALA A 295 24.39 -12.85 -4.33
C ALA A 295 24.52 -13.75 -5.58
N GLY A 296 24.37 -13.20 -6.78
CA GLY A 296 24.44 -13.94 -8.02
C GLY A 296 25.82 -14.50 -8.32
N ASP A 297 26.87 -13.77 -7.95
CA ASP A 297 28.26 -14.20 -7.99
C ASP A 297 28.56 -15.39 -7.07
N GLU A 298 28.00 -15.41 -5.87
CA GLU A 298 28.20 -16.49 -4.90
C GLU A 298 27.32 -17.72 -5.20
N LEU A 299 26.05 -17.49 -5.56
CA LEU A 299 25.10 -18.57 -5.79
C LEU A 299 25.28 -19.22 -7.18
N TYR A 300 25.76 -18.45 -8.16
CA TYR A 300 25.88 -18.87 -9.56
C TYR A 300 27.16 -18.34 -10.23
N PRO A 301 28.35 -18.71 -9.72
CA PRO A 301 29.63 -18.12 -10.14
C PRO A 301 29.96 -18.29 -11.62
N ASP A 302 29.46 -19.36 -12.26
CA ASP A 302 29.70 -19.65 -13.67
C ASP A 302 28.64 -19.03 -14.61
N ASN A 303 27.67 -18.30 -14.08
CA ASN A 303 26.59 -17.69 -14.86
C ASN A 303 26.85 -16.21 -15.10
N ALA A 304 27.15 -15.85 -16.35
CA ALA A 304 27.43 -14.47 -16.75
C ALA A 304 26.28 -13.49 -16.43
N ASP A 305 25.02 -13.91 -16.58
CA ASP A 305 23.87 -13.05 -16.26
C ASP A 305 23.74 -12.81 -14.75
N ALA A 306 24.01 -13.82 -13.93
CA ALA A 306 24.01 -13.68 -12.48
C ALA A 306 25.14 -12.74 -12.00
N LEU A 307 26.32 -12.84 -12.61
CA LEU A 307 27.43 -11.92 -12.37
C LEU A 307 27.09 -10.47 -12.76
N ILE A 308 26.43 -10.28 -13.90
CA ILE A 308 25.94 -8.96 -14.34
C ILE A 308 24.92 -8.41 -13.33
N ALA A 309 24.01 -9.25 -12.84
CA ALA A 309 22.94 -8.87 -11.93
C ALA A 309 23.46 -8.38 -10.57
N THR A 310 24.54 -8.99 -10.03
CA THR A 310 25.14 -8.57 -8.75
C THR A 310 26.10 -7.40 -8.89
N GLY A 311 26.55 -7.11 -10.12
CA GLY A 311 27.50 -6.02 -10.39
C GLY A 311 26.95 -4.60 -10.24
N TYR A 312 25.69 -4.43 -9.80
CA TYR A 312 25.00 -3.16 -9.62
C TYR A 312 24.36 -3.06 -8.23
#